data_AF-A0A3P6DQK5-F1
#
_entry.id   AF-A0A3P6DQK5-F1
#
_cell.length_a   1.000
_cell.length_b   1.000
_cell.length_c   1.000
_cell.angle_alpha   90.00
_cell.angle_beta   90.00
_cell.angle_gamma   90.00
#
_symmetry.space_group_name_H-M   'P 1'
#
loop_
_entity.id
_entity.type
_entity.pdbx_description
1 polymer ?
#
loop_
_entity_poly.entity_id
_entity_poly.type
_entity_poly.pdbx_seq_one_letter_code
_entity_poly.pdbx_strand_id
1 'polypeptide(L)'
;MARRYSCSDKKKWTADTSSPPPPSRCAPVRILASDPTGLIAENKLTIIGRIKNPKFQRPRVVIDFLPQVWNLEGRVVGRELGLEKFQFRFET
;
A
#
# COMPACT_ATOMS: atom_id res chain seq x y z
N MET A 1 -18.05 49.67 -26.05
CA MET A 1 -19.02 48.98 -25.16
C MET A 1 -18.50 47.57 -24.86
N ALA A 2 -17.87 47.35 -23.70
CA ALA A 2 -17.33 46.02 -23.35
C ALA A 2 -18.38 45.23 -22.56
N ARG A 3 -19.12 44.34 -23.23
CA ARG A 3 -20.02 43.39 -22.56
C ARG A 3 -19.17 42.33 -21.86
N ARG A 4 -18.99 42.47 -20.54
CA ARG A 4 -18.50 41.37 -19.70
C ARG A 4 -19.66 40.43 -19.43
N TYR A 5 -19.63 39.27 -20.07
CA TYR A 5 -20.60 38.19 -19.83
C TYR A 5 -20.43 37.63 -18.42
N SER A 6 -21.57 37.45 -17.75
CA SER A 6 -21.65 36.85 -16.42
C SER A 6 -21.34 35.34 -16.46
N CYS A 7 -21.06 34.72 -15.31
CA CYS A 7 -20.74 33.27 -15.25
C CYS A 7 -21.90 32.39 -15.75
N SER A 8 -23.15 32.80 -15.49
CA SER A 8 -24.35 32.11 -15.96
C SER A 8 -24.49 32.15 -17.48
N ASP A 9 -24.20 33.29 -18.12
CA ASP A 9 -24.18 33.42 -19.59
C ASP A 9 -23.17 32.47 -20.25
N LYS A 10 -22.07 32.16 -19.55
CA LYS A 10 -21.04 31.22 -20.02
C LYS A 10 -21.37 29.75 -19.72
N LYS A 11 -22.55 29.45 -19.18
CA LYS A 11 -22.96 28.10 -18.72
C LYS A 11 -21.91 27.44 -17.82
N LYS A 12 -21.14 28.23 -17.07
CA LYS A 12 -20.17 27.69 -16.11
C LYS A 12 -20.83 27.62 -14.75
N TRP A 13 -20.98 26.39 -14.28
CA TRP A 13 -21.41 26.03 -12.92
C TRP A 13 -22.57 26.90 -12.44
N THR A 14 -23.71 26.85 -13.14
CA THR A 14 -24.96 27.12 -12.45
C THR A 14 -25.14 25.99 -11.45
N ALA A 15 -25.42 26.33 -10.19
CA ALA A 15 -25.84 25.37 -9.19
C ALA A 15 -27.25 24.90 -9.59
N ASP A 16 -27.33 24.10 -10.64
CA ASP A 16 -28.58 23.49 -11.06
C ASP A 16 -29.00 22.55 -9.92
N THR A 17 -30.12 22.87 -9.27
CA THR A 17 -30.74 22.09 -8.20
C THR A 17 -31.13 20.67 -8.65
N SER A 18 -30.85 20.28 -9.90
CA SER A 18 -31.08 18.97 -10.49
C SER A 18 -29.84 18.07 -10.57
N SER A 19 -28.64 18.56 -10.23
CA SER A 19 -27.46 17.69 -10.20
C SER A 19 -27.59 16.70 -9.04
N PRO A 20 -27.46 15.38 -9.27
CA PRO A 20 -27.44 14.41 -8.18
C PRO A 20 -26.36 14.82 -7.18
N PRO A 21 -26.61 14.69 -5.86
CA PRO A 21 -25.65 15.08 -4.85
C PRO A 21 -24.30 14.40 -5.15
N PRO A 22 -23.17 15.11 -4.96
CA PRO A 22 -21.86 14.50 -5.13
C PRO A 22 -21.82 13.20 -4.31
N PRO A 23 -21.20 12.11 -4.81
CA PRO A 23 -21.22 10.83 -4.15
C PRO A 23 -20.83 11.05 -2.69
N SER A 24 -21.78 10.76 -1.79
CA SER A 24 -21.57 10.87 -0.35
C SER A 24 -20.26 10.16 -0.05
N ARG A 25 -19.29 10.88 0.52
CA ARG A 25 -17.97 10.33 0.86
C ARG A 25 -18.22 8.97 1.50
N CYS A 26 -17.63 7.91 0.91
CA CYS A 26 -17.78 6.55 1.43
C CYS A 26 -17.52 6.61 2.93
N ALA A 27 -18.47 6.12 3.73
CA ALA A 27 -18.32 6.16 5.18
C ALA A 27 -16.98 5.51 5.57
N PRO A 28 -16.24 6.05 6.56
CA PRO A 28 -14.98 5.48 6.96
C PRO A 28 -15.13 3.99 7.25
N VAL A 29 -14.23 3.17 6.71
CA VAL A 29 -14.22 1.73 6.96
C VAL A 29 -14.06 1.52 8.47
N ARG A 30 -15.07 0.91 9.09
CA ARG A 30 -15.04 0.56 10.51
C ARG A 30 -14.19 -0.69 10.66
N ILE A 31 -12.97 -0.52 11.16
CA ILE A 31 -12.10 -1.65 11.53
C ILE A 31 -12.67 -2.25 12.81
N LEU A 32 -12.97 -3.55 12.79
CA LEU A 32 -13.39 -4.29 13.98
C LEU A 32 -12.25 -4.30 14.99
N ALA A 33 -12.57 -4.16 16.28
CA ALA A 33 -11.59 -4.36 17.34
C ALA A 33 -11.22 -5.85 17.40
N SER A 34 -10.10 -6.20 16.77
CA SER A 34 -9.48 -7.52 16.88
C SER A 34 -8.27 -7.43 17.81
N ASP A 35 -8.04 -8.46 18.62
CA ASP A 35 -6.86 -8.58 19.45
C ASP A 35 -5.65 -9.02 18.59
N PRO A 36 -4.65 -8.16 18.34
CA PRO A 36 -3.52 -8.49 17.47
C PRO A 36 -2.40 -9.26 18.22
N THR A 37 -2.56 -9.52 19.52
CA THR A 37 -1.48 -10.03 20.38
C THR A 37 -0.89 -11.34 19.87
N GLY A 38 -1.73 -12.27 19.39
CA GLY A 38 -1.29 -13.53 18.79
C GLY A 38 -0.46 -13.33 17.51
N LEU A 39 -0.95 -12.49 16.59
CA LEU A 39 -0.26 -12.19 15.33
C LEU A 39 1.07 -11.48 15.56
N ILE A 40 1.15 -10.60 16.55
CA ILE A 40 2.40 -9.95 16.93
C ILE A 40 3.37 -10.99 17.46
N ALA A 41 2.91 -11.90 18.33
CA ALA A 41 3.74 -12.97 18.88
C ALA A 41 4.33 -13.89 17.80
N GLU A 42 3.53 -14.30 16.83
CA GLU A 42 3.94 -15.15 15.71
C GLU A 42 4.94 -14.48 14.76
N ASN A 43 4.90 -13.14 14.66
CA ASN A 43 5.72 -12.35 13.74
C ASN A 43 6.84 -11.56 14.45
N LYS A 44 7.14 -11.86 15.73
CA LYS A 44 8.18 -11.18 16.52
C LYS A 44 9.54 -11.14 15.83
N LEU A 45 9.91 -12.23 15.16
CA LEU A 45 11.20 -12.39 14.47
C LEU A 45 10.99 -12.38 12.95
N THR A 46 10.45 -11.28 12.44
CA THR A 46 10.26 -11.10 11.00
C THR A 46 10.80 -9.78 10.51
N ILE A 47 11.42 -9.81 9.33
CA ILE A 47 11.92 -8.60 8.64
C ILE A 47 11.14 -8.46 7.35
N ILE A 48 10.55 -7.28 7.15
CA ILE A 48 9.91 -6.91 5.88
C ILE A 48 10.77 -5.84 5.22
N GLY A 49 11.16 -6.08 3.98
CA GLY A 49 11.97 -5.17 3.19
C GLY A 49 11.29 -4.82 1.88
N ARG A 50 11.67 -3.67 1.33
CA ARG A 50 11.32 -3.27 -0.04
C ARG A 50 12.59 -3.15 -0.87
N ILE A 51 12.53 -3.63 -2.09
CA ILE A 51 13.60 -3.51 -3.07
C ILE A 51 13.57 -2.12 -3.69
N LYS A 52 14.73 -1.47 -3.73
CA LYS A 52 14.86 -0.11 -4.28
C LYS A 52 14.92 -0.11 -5.80
N ASN A 53 15.55 -1.12 -6.40
CA ASN A 53 15.76 -1.18 -7.84
C ASN A 53 15.23 -2.49 -8.44
N PRO A 54 13.91 -2.59 -8.63
CA PRO A 54 13.22 -3.82 -9.07
C PRO A 54 13.59 -4.25 -10.50
N LYS A 55 14.10 -3.32 -11.33
CA LYS A 55 14.53 -3.60 -12.70
C LYS A 55 15.75 -4.51 -12.75
N PHE A 56 16.64 -4.39 -11.78
CA PHE A 56 17.90 -5.14 -11.70
C PHE A 56 17.88 -6.17 -10.57
N GLN A 57 17.15 -5.91 -9.49
CA GLN A 57 17.06 -6.80 -8.32
C GLN A 57 15.67 -7.44 -8.30
N ARG A 58 15.56 -8.65 -8.85
CA ARG A 58 14.32 -9.42 -8.75
C ARG A 58 14.11 -9.89 -7.31
N PRO A 59 12.90 -9.79 -6.75
CA PRO A 59 12.66 -10.16 -5.35
C PRO A 59 13.05 -11.58 -4.99
N ARG A 60 12.80 -12.54 -5.87
CA ARG A 60 13.20 -13.93 -5.69
C ARG A 60 14.71 -14.09 -5.51
N VAL A 61 15.51 -13.45 -6.38
CA VAL A 61 16.98 -13.53 -6.32
C VAL A 61 17.50 -12.93 -5.01
N VAL A 62 16.90 -11.83 -4.55
CA VAL A 62 17.25 -11.19 -3.28
C VAL A 62 16.90 -12.10 -2.09
N ILE A 63 15.77 -12.79 -2.15
CA ILE A 63 15.34 -13.76 -1.14
C ILE A 63 16.32 -14.93 -1.03
N ASP A 64 16.81 -15.43 -2.16
CA ASP A 64 17.76 -16.55 -2.18
C ASP A 64 19.17 -16.14 -1.75
N PHE A 65 19.58 -14.91 -2.08
CA PHE A 65 20.94 -14.41 -1.84
C PHE A 65 21.18 -13.89 -0.42
N LEU A 66 20.22 -13.20 0.20
CA LEU A 66 20.39 -12.57 1.52
C LEU A 66 20.72 -13.57 2.65
N PRO A 67 20.08 -14.75 2.74
CA PRO A 67 20.44 -15.76 3.74
C PRO A 67 21.91 -16.20 3.65
N GLN A 68 22.47 -16.25 2.44
CA GLN A 68 23.89 -16.58 2.21
C GLN A 68 24.81 -15.48 2.75
N VAL A 69 24.50 -14.21 2.44
CA VAL A 69 25.27 -13.05 2.92
C VAL A 69 25.26 -12.95 4.45
N TRP A 70 24.15 -13.32 5.09
CA TRP A 70 24.03 -13.30 6.54
C TRP A 70 24.58 -14.55 7.23
N ASN A 71 25.04 -15.57 6.49
CA ASN A 71 25.40 -16.89 7.00
C ASN A 71 24.27 -17.56 7.80
N LEU A 72 23.02 -17.36 7.36
CA LEU A 72 21.80 -17.88 7.99
C LEU A 72 21.07 -18.88 7.10
N GLU A 73 21.81 -19.55 6.21
CA GLU A 73 21.29 -20.59 5.34
C GLU A 73 20.58 -21.68 6.15
N GLY A 74 19.34 -22.00 5.78
CA GLY A 74 18.51 -23.00 6.44
C GLY A 74 17.84 -22.57 7.76
N ARG A 75 18.12 -21.38 8.29
CA ARG A 75 17.46 -20.84 9.51
C ARG A 75 16.44 -19.73 9.22
N VAL A 76 16.29 -19.39 7.95
CA VAL A 76 15.47 -18.26 7.50
C VAL A 76 14.57 -18.69 6.37
N VAL A 77 13.28 -18.40 6.51
CA VAL A 77 12.28 -18.62 5.47
C VAL A 77 11.94 -17.28 4.83
N GLY A 78 12.31 -17.12 3.56
CA GLY A 78 11.96 -15.96 2.75
C GLY A 78 10.68 -16.16 1.96
N ARG A 79 9.85 -15.11 1.88
CA ARG A 79 8.65 -15.05 1.03
C ARG A 79 8.56 -13.72 0.29
N GLU A 80 8.08 -13.78 -0.94
CA GLU A 80 7.75 -12.61 -1.75
C GLU A 80 6.34 -12.13 -1.38
N LEU A 81 6.20 -10.84 -0.98
CA LEU A 81 4.90 -10.23 -0.64
C LEU A 81 4.24 -9.53 -1.84
N GLY A 82 4.92 -9.47 -2.98
CA GLY A 82 4.52 -8.67 -4.14
C GLY A 82 4.83 -7.19 -3.96
N LEU A 83 4.57 -6.38 -4.99
CA LEU A 83 4.89 -4.95 -5.03
C LEU A 83 6.35 -4.65 -4.65
N GLU A 84 7.29 -5.51 -5.08
CA GLU A 84 8.73 -5.36 -4.82
C GLU A 84 9.09 -5.50 -3.33
N LYS A 85 8.24 -6.14 -2.54
CA LYS A 85 8.46 -6.41 -1.12
C LYS A 85 8.77 -7.88 -0.87
N PHE A 86 9.56 -8.12 0.17
CA PHE A 86 9.87 -9.44 0.67
C PHE A 86 9.72 -9.48 2.20
N GLN A 87 9.51 -10.67 2.73
CA GLN A 87 9.48 -10.96 4.15
C GLN A 87 10.43 -12.11 4.44
N PHE A 88 11.22 -11.97 5.49
CA PHE A 88 11.97 -13.06 6.10
C PHE A 88 11.37 -13.39 7.46
N ARG A 89 11.19 -14.68 7.72
CA ARG A 89 10.89 -15.22 9.05
C ARG A 89 12.11 -15.97 9.54
N PHE A 90 12.59 -15.63 10.74
CA PHE A 90 13.73 -16.28 11.35
C PHE A 90 13.23 -17.41 12.25
N GLU A 91 13.81 -18.59 12.10
CA GLU A 91 13.63 -19.71 13.02
C GLU A 91 14.62 -19.55 14.18
N THR A 92 14.22 -20.00 15.37
CA THR A 92 15.03 -19.86 16.59
C THR A 92 15.84 -21.12 16.83
#